data_AF-A0A9W9YV11-F1
#
_entry.id   AF-A0A9W9YV11-F1
#
_cell.length_a   1.000
_cell.length_b   1.000
_cell.length_c   1.000
_cell.angle_alpha   90.00
_cell.angle_beta   90.00
_cell.angle_gamma   90.00
#
_symmetry.space_group_name_H-M   'P 1'
#
loop_
_entity.id
_entity.type
_entity.pdbx_description
1 polymer ?
#
loop_
_entity_poly.entity_id
_entity_poly.type
_entity_poly.pdbx_seq_one_letter_code
_entity_poly.pdbx_strand_id
1 'polypeptide(L)'
;MAAPRTTTEEACRQSRKCSKVAGHKGRCNSEKPVNSFWESSSVFKLNTRKRKLFEEEKQSDEKRLLLNDQEEALEKTERLIHTELNKKEKELCDLLNGFQEMKTLAESTKKELSVVTQQNEHLKSMISSLGLDCKQFSKSKREQNSTSADTKSTTRHRRRKETEKALTFIHGGTPGSYHGAWDYIVANGPKELVGEFITGYKRGKYLQEVFEKAMKEHQASPEALKQAIATKYQNFLSRRKFNLVCKTQTSYFNAESEVWVPRNVKCVGLDLRVPRPASNAAVDKFVKELNIGTVNQIPNAPGVSRTMTGLLFMIIDLHLRVPHLAKKLVWFNDLENHFIFQFSDDGAPETSQMTMSIGSLTMWNLGDRVRSSDFQYLLHCVSLGEKHEVLENLWKQHTDEMALLEGNIITVCGKKCTVEFQPSTDMCWQSWANNELNQAATYPSPYANIHKGSFCTMGGSIGCSPTDTWKPYSNADRSEDAKKVAKFMSTVKSTLTEKSKHDKKLAYMAENGIRQLGPPRIGQFADRQRPEPLHCEINAWQQILSIIYLEFVKRDMFDVFVKVLGRSQFYLPFYTLYQIL
;
A
#
# COMPACT_ATOMS: atom_id res chain seq x y z
N MET A 1 -15.04 -53.81 53.38
CA MET A 1 -13.77 -54.55 53.28
C MET A 1 -13.15 -54.28 51.92
N ALA A 2 -12.09 -53.47 51.87
CA ALA A 2 -10.96 -53.52 50.93
C ALA A 2 -10.05 -52.31 51.26
N ALA A 3 -8.82 -52.60 51.67
CA ALA A 3 -7.84 -51.64 52.17
C ALA A 3 -7.20 -50.78 51.05
N PRO A 4 -6.58 -49.62 51.38
CA PRO A 4 -5.94 -48.76 50.38
C PRO A 4 -4.63 -49.36 49.88
N ARG A 5 -4.39 -49.21 48.56
CA ARG A 5 -3.14 -49.59 47.89
C ARG A 5 -1.95 -48.83 48.49
N THR A 6 -0.98 -49.59 48.98
CA THR A 6 0.34 -49.13 49.38
C THR A 6 1.12 -48.60 48.17
N THR A 7 1.62 -47.38 48.28
CA THR A 7 2.62 -46.79 47.38
C THR A 7 3.94 -47.54 47.53
N THR A 8 4.30 -48.39 46.58
CA THR A 8 5.65 -48.94 46.47
C THR A 8 6.60 -47.83 46.03
N GLU A 9 7.50 -47.45 46.93
CA GLU A 9 8.57 -46.49 46.66
C GLU A 9 9.61 -47.12 45.71
N GLU A 10 9.74 -46.58 44.50
CA GLU A 10 10.77 -47.03 43.55
C GLU A 10 12.16 -46.56 44.00
N ALA A 11 12.96 -47.49 44.52
CA ALA A 11 14.37 -47.28 44.79
C ALA A 11 15.23 -47.41 43.51
N CYS A 12 16.31 -46.63 43.44
CA CYS A 12 17.23 -46.55 42.29
C CYS A 12 17.83 -47.92 41.91
N ARG A 13 17.58 -48.39 40.67
CA ARG A 13 18.02 -49.72 40.16
C ARG A 13 19.51 -49.82 39.78
N GLN A 14 20.30 -48.76 39.92
CA GLN A 14 21.72 -48.72 39.50
C GLN A 14 22.72 -48.80 40.68
N SER A 15 22.39 -49.58 41.72
CA SER A 15 23.09 -49.59 43.02
C SER A 15 24.61 -49.83 42.98
N ARG A 16 25.19 -50.35 41.89
CA ARG A 16 26.65 -50.54 41.76
C ARG A 16 27.41 -49.40 41.06
N LYS A 17 26.72 -48.39 40.52
CA LYS A 17 27.34 -47.28 39.75
C LYS A 17 26.90 -45.88 40.19
N CYS A 18 26.06 -45.78 41.21
CA CYS A 18 25.58 -44.51 41.75
C CYS A 18 26.49 -44.02 42.88
N SER A 19 26.90 -42.76 42.85
CA SER A 19 27.75 -42.13 43.89
C SER A 19 26.96 -41.65 45.12
N LYS A 20 25.63 -41.85 45.16
CA LYS A 20 24.77 -41.51 46.31
C LYS A 20 24.50 -42.72 47.19
N VAL A 21 24.21 -42.48 48.47
CA VAL A 21 23.85 -43.50 49.47
C VAL A 21 22.75 -44.41 48.91
N ALA A 22 22.89 -45.72 49.11
CA ALA A 22 21.99 -46.72 48.56
C ALA A 22 20.53 -46.44 48.98
N GLY A 23 19.62 -46.39 48.01
CA GLY A 23 18.17 -46.26 48.25
C GLY A 23 17.57 -44.84 48.13
N HIS A 24 18.26 -43.87 47.53
CA HIS A 24 17.66 -42.53 47.34
C HIS A 24 16.44 -42.55 46.39
N LYS A 25 15.47 -41.65 46.65
CA LYS A 25 14.30 -41.42 45.77
C LYS A 25 14.62 -40.44 44.65
N GLY A 26 14.11 -40.67 43.44
CA GLY A 26 14.26 -39.81 42.24
C GLY A 26 15.21 -40.34 41.14
N ARG A 27 15.09 -39.81 39.90
CA ARG A 27 15.94 -40.19 38.73
C ARG A 27 17.42 -39.86 38.99
N CYS A 28 18.30 -40.82 38.70
CA CYS A 28 19.75 -40.67 38.82
C CYS A 28 20.32 -39.98 37.57
N ASN A 29 20.57 -38.67 37.62
CA ASN A 29 21.22 -37.90 36.55
C ASN A 29 22.74 -37.79 36.78
N SER A 30 23.42 -38.89 37.13
CA SER A 30 24.87 -38.86 37.30
C SER A 30 25.56 -38.92 35.94
N GLU A 31 25.76 -37.77 35.32
CA GLU A 31 26.88 -37.62 34.39
C GLU A 31 28.15 -37.88 35.19
N LYS A 32 28.89 -38.94 34.82
CA LYS A 32 30.18 -39.19 35.46
C LYS A 32 31.08 -37.98 35.18
N PRO A 33 31.63 -37.30 36.21
CA PRO A 33 32.74 -36.40 35.96
C PRO A 33 33.84 -37.24 35.30
N VAL A 34 34.20 -36.89 34.07
CA VAL A 34 35.36 -37.48 33.42
C VAL A 34 36.55 -37.11 34.28
N ASN A 35 37.21 -38.12 34.85
CA ASN A 35 38.34 -37.87 35.73
C ASN A 35 39.42 -37.13 34.92
N SER A 36 39.84 -35.95 35.40
CA SER A 36 40.73 -35.00 34.73
C SER A 36 42.06 -35.63 34.29
N PHE A 37 42.47 -36.74 34.92
CA PHE A 37 43.58 -37.56 34.48
C PHE A 37 43.40 -38.07 33.03
N TRP A 38 42.21 -38.55 32.67
CA TRP A 38 41.93 -39.08 31.34
C TRP A 38 41.77 -38.00 30.28
N GLU A 39 41.38 -36.77 30.65
CA GLU A 39 41.27 -35.65 29.71
C GLU A 39 42.63 -35.23 29.12
N SER A 40 43.71 -35.48 29.87
CA SER A 40 45.08 -35.24 29.42
C SER A 40 45.66 -36.36 28.55
N SER A 41 45.05 -37.56 28.56
CA SER A 41 45.51 -38.74 27.82
C SER A 41 45.47 -38.53 26.31
N SER A 42 46.53 -38.97 25.62
CA SER A 42 46.62 -38.97 24.16
C SER A 42 45.44 -39.70 23.51
N VAL A 43 44.98 -40.80 24.12
CA VAL A 43 43.85 -41.62 23.63
C VAL A 43 42.53 -40.86 23.72
N PHE A 44 42.29 -40.14 24.82
CA PHE A 44 41.08 -39.35 25.00
C PHE A 44 41.05 -38.14 24.05
N LYS A 45 42.18 -37.43 23.91
CA LYS A 45 42.31 -36.32 22.94
C LYS A 45 42.07 -36.79 21.50
N LEU A 46 42.59 -37.97 21.14
CA LEU A 46 42.41 -38.55 19.82
C LEU A 46 40.97 -38.97 19.55
N ASN A 47 40.29 -39.59 20.53
CA ASN A 47 38.87 -39.94 20.41
C ASN A 47 37.96 -38.71 20.35
N THR A 48 38.25 -37.66 21.13
CA THR A 48 37.52 -36.39 21.08
C THR A 48 37.70 -35.70 19.73
N ARG A 49 38.93 -35.69 19.18
CA ARG A 49 39.19 -35.18 17.83
C ARG A 49 38.46 -35.99 16.76
N LYS A 50 38.44 -37.32 16.87
CA LYS A 50 37.70 -38.20 15.95
C LYS A 50 36.20 -37.91 15.98
N ARG A 51 35.60 -37.72 17.16
CA ARG A 51 34.18 -37.33 17.28
C ARG A 51 33.89 -35.97 16.64
N LYS A 52 34.75 -34.97 16.86
CA LYS A 52 34.60 -33.65 16.22
C LYS A 52 34.65 -33.75 14.70
N LEU A 53 35.60 -34.51 14.16
CA LEU A 53 35.71 -34.73 12.71
C LEU A 53 34.47 -35.44 12.14
N PHE A 54 33.92 -36.44 12.84
CA PHE A 54 32.67 -37.09 12.42
C PHE A 54 31.47 -36.13 12.42
N GLU A 55 31.37 -35.24 13.42
CA GLU A 55 30.29 -34.26 13.48
C GLU A 55 30.43 -33.17 12.40
N GLU A 56 31.67 -32.74 12.13
CA GLU A 56 32.00 -31.80 11.05
C GLU A 56 31.70 -32.42 9.66
N GLU A 57 32.03 -33.69 9.45
CA GLU A 57 31.72 -34.44 8.22
C GLU A 57 30.20 -34.57 8.03
N LYS A 58 29.46 -34.90 9.09
CA LYS A 58 28.00 -34.97 9.05
C LYS A 58 27.36 -33.62 8.74
N GLN A 59 27.84 -32.53 9.35
CA GLN A 59 27.35 -31.17 9.05
C GLN A 59 27.67 -30.75 7.61
N SER A 60 28.84 -31.16 7.09
CA SER A 60 29.22 -30.92 5.69
C SER A 60 28.30 -31.65 4.72
N ASP A 61 27.94 -32.90 5.02
CA ASP A 61 27.02 -33.70 4.20
C ASP A 61 25.60 -33.14 4.22
N GLU A 62 25.09 -32.72 5.39
CA GLU A 62 23.78 -32.06 5.52
C GLU A 62 23.74 -30.75 4.72
N LYS A 63 24.81 -29.95 4.77
CA LYS A 63 24.92 -28.70 3.99
C LYS A 63 24.96 -28.98 2.48
N ARG A 64 25.61 -30.06 2.05
CA ARG A 64 25.66 -30.47 0.64
C ARG A 64 24.29 -30.91 0.13
N LEU A 65 23.51 -31.61 0.95
CA LEU A 65 22.14 -31.97 0.62
C LEU A 65 21.25 -30.74 0.43
N LEU A 66 21.33 -29.77 1.36
CA LEU A 66 20.62 -28.50 1.28
C LEU A 66 20.98 -27.67 0.03
N LEU A 67 22.25 -27.67 -0.37
CA LEU A 67 22.69 -26.99 -1.58
C LEU A 67 22.13 -27.65 -2.84
N ASN A 68 22.10 -28.99 -2.89
CA ASN A 68 21.50 -29.71 -4.02
C ASN A 68 19.99 -29.42 -4.14
N ASP A 69 19.26 -29.40 -3.01
CA ASP A 69 17.82 -29.08 -2.99
C ASP A 69 17.56 -27.64 -3.49
N GLN A 70 18.44 -26.70 -3.13
CA GLN A 70 18.37 -25.31 -3.60
C GLN A 70 18.66 -25.19 -5.10
N GLU A 71 19.64 -25.94 -5.61
CA GLU A 71 20.01 -25.96 -7.04
C GLU A 71 18.86 -26.53 -7.88
N GLU A 72 18.23 -27.64 -7.45
CA GLU A 72 17.07 -28.22 -8.13
C GLU A 72 15.86 -27.26 -8.14
N ALA A 73 15.64 -26.54 -7.04
CA ALA A 73 14.59 -25.52 -6.95
C ALA A 73 14.84 -24.35 -7.91
N LEU A 74 16.10 -23.90 -8.05
CA LEU A 74 16.49 -22.86 -8.99
C LEU A 74 16.30 -23.30 -10.44
N GLU A 75 16.74 -24.51 -10.81
CA GLU A 75 16.55 -25.06 -12.16
C GLU A 75 15.05 -25.19 -12.53
N LYS A 76 14.21 -25.52 -11.55
CA LYS A 76 12.75 -25.59 -11.75
C LYS A 76 12.15 -24.21 -11.99
N THR A 77 12.57 -23.21 -11.22
CA THR A 77 12.13 -21.81 -11.41
C THR A 77 12.60 -21.26 -12.75
N GLU A 78 13.84 -21.53 -13.15
CA GLU A 78 14.37 -21.11 -14.45
C GLU A 78 13.57 -21.69 -15.62
N ARG A 79 13.25 -23.00 -15.56
CA ARG A 79 12.38 -23.65 -16.56
C ARG A 79 10.98 -23.03 -16.64
N LEU A 80 10.39 -22.66 -15.50
CA LEU A 80 9.09 -21.97 -15.46
C LEU A 80 9.16 -20.58 -16.11
N ILE A 81 10.19 -19.80 -15.79
CA ILE A 81 10.41 -18.48 -16.39
C ILE A 81 10.57 -18.60 -17.91
N HIS A 82 11.38 -19.54 -18.37
CA HIS A 82 11.62 -19.74 -19.80
C HIS A 82 10.34 -20.15 -20.56
N THR A 83 9.50 -20.98 -19.93
CA THR A 83 8.20 -21.38 -20.49
C THR A 83 7.25 -20.20 -20.62
N GLU A 84 7.16 -19.34 -19.60
CA GLU A 84 6.29 -18.16 -19.64
C GLU A 84 6.81 -17.09 -20.62
N LEU A 85 8.13 -16.91 -20.73
CA LEU A 85 8.74 -16.04 -21.74
C LEU A 85 8.39 -16.48 -23.16
N ASN A 86 8.53 -17.76 -23.48
CA ASN A 86 8.18 -18.31 -24.79
C ASN A 86 6.70 -18.12 -25.11
N LYS A 87 5.82 -18.27 -24.11
CA LYS A 87 4.38 -18.01 -24.26
C LYS A 87 4.11 -16.53 -24.55
N LYS A 88 4.78 -15.62 -23.84
CA LYS A 88 4.64 -14.17 -24.05
C LYS A 88 5.17 -13.73 -25.40
N GLU A 89 6.28 -14.30 -25.86
CA GLU A 89 6.83 -14.04 -27.18
C GLU A 89 5.86 -14.46 -28.30
N LYS A 90 5.20 -15.61 -28.14
CA LYS A 90 4.15 -16.07 -29.06
C LYS A 90 2.95 -15.12 -29.09
N GLU A 91 2.45 -14.69 -27.93
CA GLU A 91 1.36 -13.71 -27.84
C GLU A 91 1.73 -12.39 -28.55
N LEU A 92 2.99 -11.97 -28.45
CA LEU A 92 3.51 -10.76 -29.09
C LEU A 92 3.60 -10.90 -30.62
N CYS A 93 4.00 -12.07 -31.12
CA CYS A 93 4.00 -12.38 -32.55
C CYS A 93 2.57 -12.38 -33.13
N ASP A 94 1.61 -12.98 -32.42
CA ASP A 94 0.20 -13.01 -32.85
C ASP A 94 -0.39 -11.59 -32.93
N LEU A 95 -0.08 -10.73 -31.95
CA LEU A 95 -0.45 -9.31 -31.95
C LEU A 95 0.17 -8.53 -33.11
N LEU A 96 1.44 -8.79 -33.43
CA LEU A 96 2.14 -8.15 -34.54
C LEU A 96 1.51 -8.50 -35.88
N ASN A 97 1.17 -9.78 -36.07
CA ASN A 97 0.47 -10.25 -37.28
C ASN A 97 -0.90 -9.59 -37.42
N GLY A 98 -1.69 -9.54 -36.33
CA GLY A 98 -2.99 -8.84 -36.33
C GLY A 98 -2.87 -7.35 -36.66
N PHE A 99 -1.80 -6.68 -36.22
CA PHE A 99 -1.55 -5.29 -36.56
C PHE A 99 -1.22 -5.10 -38.05
N GLN A 100 -0.46 -6.02 -38.65
CA GLN A 100 -0.16 -6.00 -40.08
C GLN A 100 -1.42 -6.23 -40.91
N GLU A 101 -2.28 -7.16 -40.52
CA GLU A 101 -3.58 -7.40 -41.18
C GLU A 101 -4.45 -6.14 -41.14
N MET A 102 -4.61 -5.51 -39.97
CA MET A 102 -5.36 -4.25 -39.85
C MET A 102 -4.79 -3.14 -40.73
N LYS A 103 -3.46 -3.05 -40.85
CA LYS A 103 -2.82 -2.07 -41.72
C LYS A 103 -3.15 -2.32 -43.20
N THR A 104 -3.08 -3.56 -43.66
CA THR A 104 -3.46 -3.91 -45.04
C THR A 104 -4.93 -3.63 -45.33
N LEU A 105 -5.82 -3.93 -44.37
CA LEU A 105 -7.25 -3.63 -44.49
C LEU A 105 -7.48 -2.12 -44.58
N ALA A 106 -6.84 -1.33 -43.73
CA ALA A 106 -6.95 0.13 -43.76
C ALA A 106 -6.49 0.73 -45.10
N GLU A 107 -5.42 0.20 -45.69
CA GLU A 107 -4.94 0.61 -47.01
C GLU A 107 -5.92 0.23 -48.13
N SER A 108 -6.55 -0.95 -48.05
CA SER A 108 -7.61 -1.37 -48.98
C SER A 108 -8.84 -0.46 -48.88
N THR A 109 -9.34 -0.21 -47.68
CA THR A 109 -10.50 0.66 -47.44
C THR A 109 -10.24 2.08 -47.93
N LYS A 110 -9.01 2.58 -47.78
CA LYS A 110 -8.62 3.90 -48.30
C LYS A 110 -8.68 3.95 -49.83
N LYS A 111 -8.29 2.88 -50.52
CA LYS A 111 -8.42 2.77 -51.98
C LYS A 111 -9.89 2.73 -52.41
N GLU A 112 -10.71 1.91 -51.77
CA GLU A 112 -12.16 1.85 -52.06
C GLU A 112 -12.84 3.20 -51.84
N LEU A 113 -12.52 3.89 -50.74
CA LEU A 113 -13.04 5.22 -50.46
C LEU A 113 -12.67 6.23 -51.55
N SER A 114 -11.46 6.16 -52.11
CA SER A 114 -11.04 7.03 -53.21
C SER A 114 -11.84 6.78 -54.49
N VAL A 115 -12.14 5.51 -54.81
CA VAL A 115 -12.97 5.13 -55.96
C VAL A 115 -14.40 5.63 -55.79
N VAL A 116 -14.99 5.40 -54.61
CA VAL A 116 -16.36 5.87 -54.30
C VAL A 116 -16.44 7.39 -54.34
N THR A 117 -15.41 8.10 -53.87
CA THR A 117 -15.35 9.56 -53.92
C THR A 117 -15.35 10.05 -55.36
N GLN A 118 -14.54 9.43 -56.23
CA GLN A 118 -14.46 9.77 -57.65
C GLN A 118 -15.78 9.48 -58.39
N GLN A 119 -16.44 8.36 -58.07
CA GLN A 119 -17.77 8.04 -58.61
C GLN A 119 -18.83 9.05 -58.15
N ASN A 120 -18.76 9.51 -56.90
CA ASN A 120 -19.67 10.53 -56.39
C ASN A 120 -19.48 11.89 -57.07
N GLU A 121 -18.24 12.28 -57.36
CA GLU A 121 -17.96 13.49 -58.13
C GLU A 121 -18.46 13.37 -59.57
N HIS A 122 -18.26 12.22 -60.21
CA HIS A 122 -18.79 11.96 -61.55
C HIS A 122 -20.34 11.99 -61.58
N LEU A 123 -21.00 11.40 -60.58
CA LEU A 123 -22.46 11.49 -60.43
C LEU A 123 -22.94 12.92 -60.21
N LYS A 124 -22.27 13.71 -59.37
CA LYS A 124 -22.58 15.13 -59.18
C LYS A 124 -22.43 15.94 -60.48
N SER A 125 -21.40 15.63 -61.27
CA SER A 125 -21.20 16.24 -62.60
C SER A 125 -22.31 15.85 -63.58
N MET A 126 -22.68 14.57 -63.66
CA MET A 126 -23.80 14.12 -64.50
C MET A 126 -25.13 14.76 -64.10
N ILE A 127 -25.45 14.80 -62.80
CA ILE A 127 -26.66 15.46 -62.27
C ILE A 127 -26.69 16.94 -62.66
N SER A 128 -25.55 17.63 -62.61
CA SER A 128 -25.43 19.03 -63.04
C SER A 128 -25.62 19.19 -64.55
N SER A 129 -25.07 18.27 -65.36
CA SER A 129 -25.21 18.29 -66.84
C SER A 129 -26.62 17.97 -67.33
N LEU A 130 -27.39 17.19 -66.57
CA LEU A 130 -28.78 16.84 -66.87
C LEU A 130 -29.78 17.94 -66.43
N GLY A 131 -29.30 19.07 -65.90
CA GLY A 131 -30.17 20.16 -65.42
C GLY A 131 -31.02 19.78 -64.21
N LEU A 132 -30.70 18.67 -63.53
CA LEU A 132 -31.38 18.19 -62.33
C LEU A 132 -30.79 18.84 -61.08
N ASP A 133 -30.74 20.18 -61.05
CA ASP A 133 -30.35 20.88 -59.83
C ASP A 133 -31.44 20.65 -58.76
N CYS A 134 -31.09 19.98 -57.66
CA CYS A 134 -32.01 19.75 -56.54
C CYS A 134 -32.63 21.06 -56.02
N LYS A 135 -31.99 22.22 -56.25
CA LYS A 135 -32.55 23.55 -55.92
C LYS A 135 -33.68 23.99 -56.86
N GLN A 136 -33.71 23.53 -58.11
CA GLN A 136 -34.81 23.84 -59.05
C GLN A 136 -36.03 22.93 -58.83
N PHE A 137 -35.83 21.65 -58.51
CA PHE A 137 -36.94 20.74 -58.16
C PHE A 137 -37.66 21.13 -56.86
N SER A 138 -36.93 21.71 -55.90
CA SER A 138 -37.50 22.19 -54.63
C SER A 138 -38.18 23.57 -54.74
N LYS A 139 -37.83 24.40 -55.73
CA LYS A 139 -38.59 25.62 -56.08
C LYS A 139 -39.90 25.30 -56.81
N SER A 140 -39.89 24.40 -57.79
CA SER A 140 -41.09 23.97 -58.51
C SER A 140 -42.16 23.35 -57.58
N LYS A 141 -41.74 22.59 -56.56
CA LYS A 141 -42.66 21.98 -55.58
C LYS A 141 -43.11 22.92 -54.46
N ARG A 142 -42.40 24.03 -54.23
CA ARG A 142 -42.79 25.08 -53.26
C ARG A 142 -43.83 26.03 -53.86
N GLU A 143 -43.79 26.29 -55.16
CA GLU A 143 -44.81 27.10 -55.85
C GLU A 143 -46.16 26.37 -56.00
N GLN A 144 -46.18 25.03 -55.98
CA GLN A 144 -47.42 24.25 -55.95
C GLN A 144 -47.98 23.97 -54.55
N ASN A 145 -47.24 24.26 -53.47
CA ASN A 145 -47.70 24.05 -52.09
C ASN A 145 -47.82 25.35 -51.28
N SER A 146 -47.71 26.51 -51.92
CA SER A 146 -48.06 27.80 -51.31
C SER A 146 -49.58 27.99 -51.31
N THR A 147 -50.27 27.15 -50.54
CA THR A 147 -51.52 27.52 -49.90
C THR A 147 -51.27 27.52 -48.41
N SER A 148 -50.96 28.70 -47.90
CA SER A 148 -51.10 29.04 -46.48
C SER A 148 -52.56 28.85 -46.07
N ALA A 149 -52.83 27.92 -45.15
CA ALA A 149 -53.85 27.99 -44.09
C ALA A 149 -54.15 26.57 -43.56
N ASP A 150 -53.99 26.39 -42.25
CA ASP A 150 -54.61 25.32 -41.43
C ASP A 150 -54.91 23.96 -42.10
N THR A 151 -53.91 23.07 -42.14
CA THR A 151 -54.22 21.65 -42.29
C THR A 151 -54.88 21.13 -41.00
N LYS A 152 -56.20 20.96 -41.05
CA LYS A 152 -57.04 20.35 -40.00
C LYS A 152 -56.37 19.10 -39.42
N SER A 153 -56.36 19.00 -38.08
CA SER A 153 -55.81 17.90 -37.25
C SER A 153 -56.03 16.48 -37.83
N THR A 154 -57.17 16.28 -38.48
CA THR A 154 -57.61 15.03 -39.12
C THR A 154 -56.69 14.55 -40.25
N THR A 155 -56.12 15.43 -41.08
CA THR A 155 -55.26 15.05 -42.22
C THR A 155 -53.87 14.58 -41.75
N ARG A 156 -53.36 15.18 -40.67
CA ARG A 156 -52.08 14.78 -40.04
C ARG A 156 -52.19 13.43 -39.34
N HIS A 157 -53.31 13.18 -38.67
CA HIS A 157 -53.58 11.90 -38.02
C HIS A 157 -53.73 10.77 -39.07
N ARG A 158 -54.42 11.05 -40.18
CA ARG A 158 -54.57 10.10 -41.29
C ARG A 158 -53.23 9.69 -41.90
N ARG A 159 -52.36 10.67 -42.21
CA ARG A 159 -51.02 10.39 -42.75
C ARG A 159 -50.15 9.59 -41.79
N ARG A 160 -50.21 9.86 -40.48
CA ARG A 160 -49.51 9.04 -39.47
C ARG A 160 -50.00 7.60 -39.46
N LYS A 161 -51.31 7.39 -39.53
CA LYS A 161 -51.92 6.05 -39.60
C LYS A 161 -51.57 5.31 -40.90
N GLU A 162 -51.47 6.03 -42.02
CA GLU A 162 -51.02 5.48 -43.31
C GLU A 162 -49.54 5.06 -43.24
N THR A 163 -48.67 5.88 -42.65
CA THR A 163 -47.25 5.54 -42.45
C THR A 163 -47.07 4.39 -41.45
N GLU A 164 -47.83 4.38 -40.35
CA GLU A 164 -47.86 3.27 -39.39
C GLU A 164 -48.32 1.97 -40.05
N LYS A 165 -49.36 2.00 -40.89
CA LYS A 165 -49.79 0.83 -41.67
C LYS A 165 -48.72 0.37 -42.65
N ALA A 166 -48.04 1.29 -43.35
CA ALA A 166 -46.97 0.95 -44.27
C ALA A 166 -45.76 0.34 -43.55
N LEU A 167 -45.33 0.91 -42.43
CA LEU A 167 -44.24 0.37 -41.60
C LEU A 167 -44.62 -0.98 -40.97
N THR A 168 -45.89 -1.12 -40.56
CA THR A 168 -46.43 -2.40 -40.06
C THR A 168 -46.42 -3.47 -41.15
N PHE A 169 -46.76 -3.10 -42.39
CA PHE A 169 -46.73 -3.99 -43.55
C PHE A 169 -45.31 -4.40 -43.94
N ILE A 170 -44.36 -3.46 -43.96
CA ILE A 170 -42.98 -3.70 -44.40
C ILE A 170 -42.15 -4.43 -43.33
N HIS A 171 -42.36 -4.10 -42.05
CA HIS A 171 -41.48 -4.51 -40.95
C HIS A 171 -42.18 -5.31 -39.84
N GLY A 172 -43.43 -5.76 -40.06
CA GLY A 172 -44.13 -6.67 -39.17
C GLY A 172 -44.75 -6.06 -37.90
N GLY A 173 -44.77 -4.73 -37.76
CA GLY A 173 -45.61 -4.02 -36.79
C GLY A 173 -45.20 -4.09 -35.32
N THR A 174 -44.05 -4.68 -34.98
CA THR A 174 -43.55 -4.69 -33.60
C THR A 174 -42.90 -3.35 -33.24
N PRO A 175 -42.90 -2.90 -31.97
CA PRO A 175 -42.26 -1.64 -31.56
C PRO A 175 -40.80 -1.49 -32.06
N GLY A 176 -40.08 -2.62 -32.20
CA GLY A 176 -38.74 -2.70 -32.80
C GLY A 176 -38.64 -2.18 -34.24
N SER A 177 -39.69 -2.30 -35.03
CA SER A 177 -39.70 -1.85 -36.43
C SER A 177 -39.65 -0.32 -36.58
N TYR A 178 -40.18 0.43 -35.61
CA TYR A 178 -40.01 1.88 -35.55
C TYR A 178 -38.57 2.30 -35.24
N HIS A 179 -37.84 1.48 -34.48
CA HIS A 179 -36.42 1.70 -34.21
C HIS A 179 -35.58 1.44 -35.46
N GLY A 180 -35.82 0.34 -36.17
CA GLY A 180 -35.11 0.03 -37.43
C GLY A 180 -35.34 1.07 -38.54
N ALA A 181 -36.55 1.61 -38.67
CA ALA A 181 -36.82 2.71 -39.61
C ALA A 181 -36.08 4.00 -39.23
N TRP A 182 -35.92 4.26 -37.93
CA TRP A 182 -35.11 5.38 -37.45
C TRP A 182 -33.63 5.17 -37.70
N ASP A 183 -33.10 3.98 -37.42
CA ASP A 183 -31.70 3.65 -37.67
C ASP A 183 -31.37 3.79 -39.16
N TYR A 184 -32.29 3.37 -40.04
CA TYR A 184 -32.15 3.58 -41.48
C TYR A 184 -32.14 5.07 -41.88
N ILE A 185 -33.04 5.88 -41.31
CA ILE A 185 -33.09 7.33 -41.59
C ILE A 185 -31.85 8.05 -41.05
N VAL A 186 -31.34 7.65 -39.88
CA VAL A 186 -30.12 8.23 -39.29
C VAL A 186 -28.87 7.79 -40.07
N ALA A 187 -28.81 6.54 -40.52
CA ALA A 187 -27.67 6.01 -41.26
C ALA A 187 -27.58 6.52 -42.71
N ASN A 188 -28.73 6.74 -43.37
CA ASN A 188 -28.78 7.08 -44.79
C ASN A 188 -29.25 8.52 -45.06
N GLY A 189 -29.72 9.24 -44.05
CA GLY A 189 -30.16 10.62 -44.17
C GLY A 189 -28.98 11.60 -44.21
N PRO A 190 -29.08 12.71 -44.98
CA PRO A 190 -28.12 13.81 -44.90
C PRO A 190 -28.02 14.34 -43.47
N LYS A 191 -26.80 14.56 -42.96
CA LYS A 191 -26.58 15.01 -41.58
C LYS A 191 -27.31 16.30 -41.25
N GLU A 192 -27.39 17.24 -42.19
CA GLU A 192 -28.11 18.49 -42.02
C GLU A 192 -29.62 18.25 -41.84
N LEU A 193 -30.19 17.31 -42.60
CA LEU A 193 -31.63 17.03 -42.62
C LEU A 193 -32.07 16.23 -41.40
N VAL A 194 -31.30 15.22 -40.99
CA VAL A 194 -31.46 14.54 -39.69
C VAL A 194 -31.34 15.57 -38.57
N GLY A 195 -30.42 16.53 -38.74
CA GLY A 195 -30.21 17.59 -37.77
C GLY A 195 -31.38 18.53 -37.60
N GLU A 196 -31.92 19.06 -38.70
CA GLU A 196 -33.16 19.84 -38.72
C GLU A 196 -34.35 19.05 -38.17
N PHE A 197 -34.39 17.74 -38.37
CA PHE A 197 -35.48 16.89 -37.87
C PHE A 197 -35.44 16.69 -36.35
N ILE A 198 -34.23 16.59 -35.78
CA ILE A 198 -34.01 16.52 -34.33
C ILE A 198 -34.27 17.89 -33.68
N THR A 199 -33.77 18.99 -34.27
CA THR A 199 -33.93 20.34 -33.70
C THR A 199 -35.31 20.94 -33.91
N GLY A 200 -35.91 20.75 -35.09
CA GLY A 200 -37.13 21.44 -35.53
C GLY A 200 -38.43 20.83 -34.99
N TYR A 201 -38.42 19.57 -34.55
CA TYR A 201 -39.58 18.94 -33.93
C TYR A 201 -39.55 19.03 -32.41
N LYS A 202 -40.73 18.94 -31.75
CA LYS A 202 -40.90 18.78 -30.28
C LYS A 202 -40.04 17.65 -29.65
N ARG A 203 -39.38 16.84 -30.48
CA ARG A 203 -38.47 15.74 -30.11
C ARG A 203 -37.12 16.22 -29.58
N GLY A 204 -36.57 17.35 -30.04
CA GLY A 204 -35.33 17.91 -29.48
C GLY A 204 -35.50 18.32 -28.01
N LYS A 205 -36.61 19.00 -27.69
CA LYS A 205 -37.00 19.31 -26.31
C LYS A 205 -37.22 18.04 -25.48
N TYR A 206 -37.87 17.03 -26.04
CA TYR A 206 -38.07 15.74 -25.36
C TYR A 206 -36.75 15.04 -25.05
N LEU A 207 -35.80 14.99 -25.99
CA LEU A 207 -34.46 14.42 -25.76
C LEU A 207 -33.69 15.19 -24.70
N GLN A 208 -33.78 16.52 -24.72
CA GLN A 208 -33.19 17.37 -23.68
C GLN A 208 -33.81 17.09 -22.31
N GLU A 209 -35.15 16.98 -22.20
CA GLU A 209 -35.84 16.67 -20.96
C GLU A 209 -35.47 15.27 -20.43
N VAL A 210 -35.40 14.25 -21.29
CA VAL A 210 -34.99 12.90 -20.93
C VAL A 210 -33.53 12.88 -20.45
N PHE A 211 -32.65 13.57 -21.16
CA PHE A 211 -31.24 13.66 -20.79
C PHE A 211 -31.05 14.43 -19.48
N GLU A 212 -31.69 15.60 -19.31
CA GLU A 212 -31.65 16.37 -18.07
C GLU A 212 -32.19 15.59 -16.88
N LYS A 213 -33.25 14.80 -17.08
CA LYS A 213 -33.79 13.90 -16.05
C LYS A 213 -32.75 12.84 -15.66
N ALA A 214 -32.20 12.11 -16.64
CA ALA A 214 -31.17 11.10 -16.39
C ALA A 214 -29.93 11.68 -15.70
N MET A 215 -29.53 12.92 -16.06
CA MET A 215 -28.42 13.62 -15.41
C MET A 215 -28.70 14.04 -13.99
N LYS A 216 -29.93 14.48 -13.67
CA LYS A 216 -30.34 14.77 -12.30
C LYS A 216 -30.38 13.51 -11.45
N GLU A 217 -30.92 12.42 -12.00
CA GLU A 217 -30.95 11.12 -11.34
C GLU A 217 -29.53 10.60 -11.06
N HIS A 218 -28.63 10.71 -12.03
CA HIS A 218 -27.22 10.34 -11.82
C HIS A 218 -26.54 11.23 -10.78
N GLN A 219 -26.75 12.54 -10.79
CA GLN A 219 -26.17 13.45 -9.78
C GLN A 219 -26.65 13.16 -8.36
N ALA A 220 -27.89 12.68 -8.22
CA ALA A 220 -28.46 12.26 -6.94
C ALA A 220 -28.09 10.80 -6.57
N SER A 221 -27.44 10.06 -7.48
CA SER A 221 -27.11 8.65 -7.25
C SER A 221 -25.98 8.46 -6.23
N PRO A 222 -25.98 7.34 -5.49
CA PRO A 222 -24.86 6.93 -4.65
C PRO A 222 -23.54 6.82 -5.43
N GLU A 223 -23.58 6.46 -6.71
CA GLU A 223 -22.42 6.29 -7.59
C GLU A 223 -21.70 7.61 -7.83
N ALA A 224 -22.44 8.70 -8.09
CA ALA A 224 -21.84 10.04 -8.25
C ALA A 224 -21.16 10.51 -6.95
N LEU A 225 -21.75 10.19 -5.79
CA LEU A 225 -21.15 10.49 -4.50
C LEU A 225 -19.88 9.65 -4.26
N LYS A 226 -19.90 8.35 -4.56
CA LYS A 226 -18.71 7.47 -4.46
C LYS A 226 -17.57 7.97 -5.32
N GLN A 227 -17.85 8.37 -6.57
CA GLN A 227 -16.84 8.90 -7.49
C GLN A 227 -16.23 10.22 -6.97
N ALA A 228 -17.06 11.09 -6.39
CA ALA A 228 -16.60 12.34 -5.79
C ALA A 228 -15.72 12.10 -4.55
N ILE A 229 -16.10 11.14 -3.68
CA ILE A 229 -15.31 10.72 -2.52
C ILE A 229 -13.96 10.17 -2.97
N ALA A 230 -13.95 9.25 -3.94
CA ALA A 230 -12.72 8.69 -4.49
C ALA A 230 -11.82 9.79 -5.06
N THR A 231 -12.38 10.68 -5.88
CA THR A 231 -11.65 11.82 -6.47
C THR A 231 -11.01 12.72 -5.40
N LYS A 232 -11.75 13.02 -4.31
CA LYS A 232 -11.25 13.89 -3.25
C LYS A 232 -10.17 13.21 -2.41
N TYR A 233 -10.44 12.03 -1.90
CA TYR A 233 -9.62 11.41 -0.85
C TYR A 233 -8.47 10.56 -1.38
N GLN A 234 -8.62 9.89 -2.54
CA GLN A 234 -7.49 9.16 -3.15
C GLN A 234 -6.39 10.11 -3.64
N ASN A 235 -6.75 11.34 -4.01
CA ASN A 235 -5.81 12.35 -4.49
C ASN A 235 -5.46 13.40 -3.43
N PHE A 236 -5.85 13.20 -2.17
CA PHE A 236 -5.59 14.11 -1.05
C PHE A 236 -5.93 15.58 -1.35
N LEU A 237 -7.06 15.82 -2.03
CA LEU A 237 -7.44 17.15 -2.50
C LEU A 237 -8.03 17.99 -1.35
N SER A 238 -7.43 19.15 -1.11
CA SER A 238 -8.06 20.18 -0.28
C SER A 238 -9.41 20.61 -0.87
N ARG A 239 -10.30 21.19 -0.04
CA ARG A 239 -11.59 21.72 -0.49
C ARG A 239 -11.45 22.64 -1.73
N ARG A 240 -10.42 23.49 -1.76
CA ARG A 240 -10.15 24.38 -2.90
C ARG A 240 -9.74 23.61 -4.15
N LYS A 241 -8.81 22.67 -4.03
CA LYS A 241 -8.36 21.84 -5.16
C LYS A 241 -9.48 20.95 -5.69
N PHE A 242 -10.24 20.31 -4.81
CA PHE A 242 -11.39 19.49 -5.20
C PHE A 242 -12.46 20.29 -5.95
N ASN A 243 -12.84 21.46 -5.43
CA ASN A 243 -13.80 22.34 -6.12
C ASN A 243 -13.29 22.77 -7.51
N LEU A 244 -11.98 23.02 -7.64
CA LEU A 244 -11.37 23.34 -8.93
C LEU A 244 -11.45 22.15 -9.89
N VAL A 245 -11.13 20.93 -9.44
CA VAL A 245 -11.26 19.71 -10.25
C VAL A 245 -12.70 19.54 -10.75
N CYS A 246 -13.70 19.63 -9.86
CA CYS A 246 -15.11 19.54 -10.24
C CYS A 246 -15.52 20.65 -11.24
N LYS A 247 -14.97 21.85 -11.09
CA LYS A 247 -15.19 22.96 -12.03
C LYS A 247 -14.57 22.68 -13.39
N THR A 248 -13.35 22.14 -13.44
CA THR A 248 -12.67 21.80 -14.71
C THR A 248 -13.31 20.65 -15.48
N GLN A 249 -14.01 19.74 -14.79
CA GLN A 249 -14.77 18.67 -15.42
C GLN A 249 -16.05 19.18 -16.09
N THR A 250 -16.62 20.27 -15.57
CA THR A 250 -17.91 20.82 -16.02
C THR A 250 -17.76 22.11 -16.82
N SER A 251 -16.57 22.69 -16.85
CA SER A 251 -16.27 23.98 -17.47
C SER A 251 -14.81 24.05 -17.90
N TYR A 252 -14.50 24.95 -18.83
CA TYR A 252 -13.13 25.33 -19.19
C TYR A 252 -12.95 26.83 -18.99
N PHE A 253 -11.73 27.27 -18.72
CA PHE A 253 -11.43 28.69 -18.60
C PHE A 253 -11.16 29.26 -19.99
N ASN A 254 -11.96 30.24 -20.41
CA ASN A 254 -11.68 31.02 -21.60
C ASN A 254 -10.76 32.19 -21.20
N ALA A 255 -9.52 32.18 -21.69
CA ALA A 255 -8.53 33.20 -21.39
C ALA A 255 -8.86 34.56 -22.03
N GLU A 256 -9.52 34.58 -23.19
CA GLU A 256 -9.87 35.82 -23.90
C GLU A 256 -10.96 36.60 -23.17
N SER A 257 -11.91 35.87 -22.57
CA SER A 257 -13.04 36.47 -21.85
C SER A 257 -12.88 36.43 -20.34
N GLU A 258 -11.77 35.91 -19.82
CA GLU A 258 -11.48 35.67 -18.40
C GLU A 258 -12.61 34.99 -17.60
N VAL A 259 -13.39 34.13 -18.26
CA VAL A 259 -14.60 33.53 -17.69
C VAL A 259 -14.59 32.01 -17.85
N TRP A 260 -15.17 31.32 -16.87
CA TRP A 260 -15.39 29.89 -16.94
C TRP A 260 -16.63 29.59 -17.79
N VAL A 261 -16.43 28.89 -18.91
CA VAL A 261 -17.48 28.52 -19.85
C VAL A 261 -17.88 27.05 -19.62
N PRO A 262 -19.17 26.72 -19.56
CA PRO A 262 -19.63 25.34 -19.40
C PRO A 262 -19.15 24.43 -20.53
N ARG A 263 -18.70 23.22 -20.19
CA ARG A 263 -18.45 22.14 -21.15
C ARG A 263 -19.79 21.49 -21.49
N ASN A 264 -20.64 22.17 -22.24
CA ASN A 264 -21.85 21.54 -22.74
C ASN A 264 -21.54 20.69 -23.98
N VAL A 265 -22.22 19.56 -24.11
CA VAL A 265 -22.18 18.75 -25.33
C VAL A 265 -23.19 19.35 -26.30
N LYS A 266 -22.68 20.02 -27.33
CA LYS A 266 -23.50 20.51 -28.44
C LYS A 266 -23.76 19.33 -29.38
N CYS A 267 -24.98 18.80 -29.34
CA CYS A 267 -25.41 17.75 -30.25
C CYS A 267 -26.52 18.32 -31.12
N VAL A 268 -26.21 18.61 -32.39
CA VAL A 268 -27.23 18.90 -33.40
C VAL A 268 -28.23 19.96 -32.91
N GLY A 269 -27.74 21.18 -32.62
CA GLY A 269 -28.57 22.29 -32.11
C GLY A 269 -29.13 22.14 -30.69
N LEU A 270 -28.89 21.02 -30.00
CA LEU A 270 -29.17 20.84 -28.57
C LEU A 270 -27.92 21.15 -27.74
N ASP A 271 -28.13 21.82 -26.61
CA ASP A 271 -27.08 22.20 -25.68
C ASP A 271 -27.21 21.37 -24.39
N LEU A 272 -26.54 20.23 -24.34
CA LEU A 272 -26.67 19.27 -23.24
C LEU A 272 -25.62 19.55 -22.16
N ARG A 273 -26.06 19.82 -20.93
CA ARG A 273 -25.14 20.04 -19.80
C ARG A 273 -24.48 18.73 -19.37
N VAL A 274 -23.15 18.74 -19.26
CA VAL A 274 -22.39 17.65 -18.63
C VAL A 274 -22.76 17.55 -17.14
N PRO A 275 -22.91 16.33 -16.60
CA PRO A 275 -23.27 16.15 -15.20
C PRO A 275 -22.22 16.76 -14.27
N ARG A 276 -22.71 17.44 -13.22
CA ARG A 276 -21.84 17.99 -12.19
C ARG A 276 -21.45 16.90 -11.20
N PRO A 277 -20.16 16.77 -10.84
CA PRO A 277 -19.76 15.90 -9.75
C PRO A 277 -20.47 16.30 -8.46
N ALA A 278 -20.62 15.34 -7.54
CA ALA A 278 -21.19 15.65 -6.23
C ALA A 278 -20.37 16.76 -5.55
N SER A 279 -21.07 17.68 -4.88
CA SER A 279 -20.44 18.84 -4.27
C SER A 279 -19.56 18.45 -3.09
N ASN A 280 -18.58 19.30 -2.75
CA ASN A 280 -17.78 19.11 -1.55
C ASN A 280 -18.65 19.02 -0.28
N ALA A 281 -19.78 19.75 -0.23
CA ALA A 281 -20.70 19.70 0.90
C ALA A 281 -21.39 18.34 1.02
N ALA A 282 -21.75 17.71 -0.11
CA ALA A 282 -22.31 16.36 -0.12
C ALA A 282 -21.28 15.32 0.34
N VAL A 283 -20.03 15.44 -0.16
CA VAL A 283 -18.92 14.59 0.27
C VAL A 283 -18.63 14.76 1.77
N ASP A 284 -18.54 16.01 2.26
CA ASP A 284 -18.28 16.29 3.68
C ASP A 284 -19.42 15.81 4.58
N LYS A 285 -20.68 15.93 4.14
CA LYS A 285 -21.83 15.40 4.86
C LYS A 285 -21.72 13.88 5.01
N PHE A 286 -21.47 13.18 3.91
CA PHE A 286 -21.30 11.71 3.93
C PHE A 286 -20.14 11.28 4.82
N VAL A 287 -18.98 11.93 4.71
CA VAL A 287 -17.79 11.57 5.50
C VAL A 287 -18.03 11.78 7.00
N LYS A 288 -18.78 12.82 7.38
CA LYS A 288 -19.17 13.06 8.78
C LYS A 288 -20.18 12.05 9.32
N GLU A 289 -20.93 11.39 8.45
CA GLU A 289 -21.85 10.31 8.81
C GLU A 289 -21.11 8.97 8.98
N LEU A 290 -19.86 8.84 8.49
CA LEU A 290 -19.07 7.63 8.67
C LEU A 290 -18.71 7.46 10.15
N ASN A 291 -19.05 6.30 10.69
CA ASN A 291 -18.56 5.89 12.00
C ASN A 291 -17.07 5.54 11.88
N ILE A 292 -16.22 6.52 12.20
CA ILE A 292 -14.77 6.34 12.32
C ILE A 292 -14.35 5.97 13.73
N GLY A 293 -15.28 5.54 14.59
CA GLY A 293 -15.12 5.26 16.02
C GLY A 293 -14.75 6.47 16.88
N THR A 294 -14.43 6.16 18.14
CA THR A 294 -14.20 7.17 19.17
C THR A 294 -12.81 7.78 19.04
N VAL A 295 -12.77 9.10 18.88
CA VAL A 295 -11.55 9.91 18.90
C VAL A 295 -11.62 10.82 20.13
N ASN A 296 -10.64 10.70 21.01
CA ASN A 296 -10.57 11.44 22.26
C ASN A 296 -9.63 12.64 22.10
N GLN A 297 -10.05 13.80 22.61
CA GLN A 297 -9.11 14.91 22.79
C GLN A 297 -8.15 14.57 23.92
N ILE A 298 -6.89 14.95 23.76
CA ILE A 298 -5.88 14.74 24.79
C ILE A 298 -5.98 15.91 25.79
N PRO A 299 -6.23 15.66 27.08
CA PRO A 299 -6.33 16.73 28.07
C PRO A 299 -5.05 17.57 28.11
N ASN A 300 -5.20 18.89 28.12
CA ASN A 300 -4.10 19.86 28.22
C ASN A 300 -3.04 19.78 27.10
N ALA A 301 -3.35 19.16 25.95
CA ALA A 301 -2.45 19.10 24.81
C ALA A 301 -3.21 19.30 23.48
N PRO A 302 -2.61 19.99 22.49
CA PRO A 302 -3.17 20.08 21.15
C PRO A 302 -2.99 18.72 20.45
N GLY A 303 -4.04 17.90 20.48
CA GLY A 303 -4.00 16.60 19.83
C GLY A 303 -5.23 15.74 20.10
N VAL A 304 -5.26 14.63 19.39
CA VAL A 304 -6.30 13.60 19.50
C VAL A 304 -5.68 12.21 19.52
N SER A 305 -6.35 11.28 20.19
CA SER A 305 -5.93 9.89 20.28
C SER A 305 -7.14 8.96 20.22
N ARG A 306 -6.91 7.71 19.82
CA ARG A 306 -7.84 6.60 19.90
C ARG A 306 -7.31 5.58 20.90
N THR A 307 -8.21 4.83 21.52
CA THR A 307 -7.79 3.65 22.28
C THR A 307 -7.27 2.58 21.30
N MET A 308 -6.24 1.85 21.70
CA MET A 308 -5.68 0.76 20.90
C MET A 308 -6.76 -0.29 20.63
N THR A 309 -7.53 -0.61 21.67
CA THR A 309 -8.67 -1.54 21.61
C THR A 309 -9.72 -1.08 20.60
N GLY A 310 -10.16 0.18 20.68
CA GLY A 310 -11.22 0.70 19.81
C GLY A 310 -10.79 0.74 18.35
N LEU A 311 -9.54 1.13 18.08
CA LEU A 311 -9.00 1.18 16.73
C LEU A 311 -8.83 -0.24 16.15
N LEU A 312 -8.26 -1.17 16.91
CA LEU A 312 -8.00 -2.53 16.47
C LEU A 312 -9.30 -3.27 16.11
N PHE A 313 -10.33 -3.17 16.96
CA PHE A 313 -11.63 -3.81 16.69
C PHE A 313 -12.24 -3.27 15.39
N MET A 314 -12.14 -1.97 15.14
CA MET A 314 -12.64 -1.35 13.92
C MET A 314 -11.89 -1.82 12.68
N ILE A 315 -10.56 -1.94 12.76
CA ILE A 315 -9.74 -2.43 11.65
C ILE A 315 -10.11 -3.88 11.33
N ILE A 316 -10.14 -4.76 12.33
CA ILE A 316 -10.48 -6.18 12.13
C ILE A 316 -11.91 -6.32 11.59
N ASP A 317 -12.86 -5.60 12.19
CA ASP A 317 -14.27 -5.61 11.74
C ASP A 317 -14.41 -5.17 10.29
N LEU A 318 -13.73 -4.09 9.89
CA LEU A 318 -13.72 -3.60 8.51
C LEU A 318 -13.21 -4.68 7.53
N HIS A 319 -12.08 -5.31 7.83
CA HIS A 319 -11.46 -6.28 6.93
C HIS A 319 -12.21 -7.61 6.87
N LEU A 320 -12.83 -8.03 7.97
CA LEU A 320 -13.65 -9.24 7.98
C LEU A 320 -15.02 -9.04 7.34
N ARG A 321 -15.65 -7.87 7.53
CA ARG A 321 -17.01 -7.59 7.05
C ARG A 321 -17.06 -7.26 5.56
N VAL A 322 -16.04 -6.60 5.02
CA VAL A 322 -16.03 -6.17 3.61
C VAL A 322 -15.47 -7.31 2.74
N PRO A 323 -16.27 -7.95 1.86
CA PRO A 323 -15.84 -9.15 1.13
C PRO A 323 -14.58 -8.94 0.26
N HIS A 324 -14.43 -7.74 -0.31
CA HIS A 324 -13.25 -7.40 -1.11
C HIS A 324 -11.98 -7.26 -0.26
N LEU A 325 -12.08 -6.82 0.99
CA LEU A 325 -10.95 -6.72 1.91
C LEU A 325 -10.64 -8.09 2.53
N ALA A 326 -11.66 -8.86 2.91
CA ALA A 326 -11.51 -10.19 3.48
C ALA A 326 -10.73 -11.13 2.55
N LYS A 327 -10.99 -11.06 1.24
CA LYS A 327 -10.27 -11.84 0.21
C LYS A 327 -8.79 -11.47 0.06
N LYS A 328 -8.35 -10.33 0.61
CA LYS A 328 -6.95 -9.90 0.58
C LYS A 328 -6.17 -10.29 1.82
N LEU A 329 -6.84 -10.87 2.82
CA LEU A 329 -6.17 -11.28 4.05
C LEU A 329 -5.25 -12.47 3.78
N VAL A 330 -4.02 -12.35 4.28
CA VAL A 330 -3.00 -13.39 4.28
C VAL A 330 -2.78 -13.82 5.72
N TRP A 331 -2.73 -15.14 5.94
CA TRP A 331 -2.52 -15.73 7.26
C TRP A 331 -1.11 -16.31 7.34
N PHE A 332 -0.36 -15.90 8.34
CA PHE A 332 1.00 -16.41 8.57
C PHE A 332 0.92 -17.75 9.30
N ASN A 333 1.78 -18.69 8.91
CA ASN A 333 1.88 -20.01 9.55
C ASN A 333 0.55 -20.78 9.63
N ASP A 334 -0.34 -20.59 8.64
CA ASP A 334 -1.69 -21.18 8.59
C ASP A 334 -2.59 -20.84 9.81
N LEU A 335 -2.28 -19.76 10.54
CA LEU A 335 -3.07 -19.29 11.67
C LEU A 335 -4.19 -18.34 11.20
N GLU A 336 -5.33 -18.91 10.81
CA GLU A 336 -6.49 -18.12 10.39
C GLU A 336 -7.01 -17.22 11.54
N ASN A 337 -7.36 -15.96 11.23
CA ASN A 337 -7.84 -14.96 12.19
C ASN A 337 -6.79 -14.55 13.24
N HIS A 338 -5.52 -14.86 13.02
CA HIS A 338 -4.41 -14.26 13.77
C HIS A 338 -3.93 -12.99 13.06
N PHE A 339 -4.07 -11.84 13.71
CA PHE A 339 -3.74 -10.54 13.15
C PHE A 339 -2.43 -9.99 13.73
N ILE A 340 -1.50 -9.63 12.86
CA ILE A 340 -0.24 -9.01 13.27
C ILE A 340 -0.32 -7.52 12.95
N PHE A 341 -0.09 -6.67 13.95
CA PHE A 341 -0.10 -5.22 13.83
C PHE A 341 1.27 -4.65 14.14
N GLN A 342 1.81 -3.89 13.19
CA GLN A 342 2.94 -3.02 13.46
C GLN A 342 2.47 -1.70 14.02
N PHE A 343 3.15 -1.18 15.04
CA PHE A 343 2.90 0.15 15.58
C PHE A 343 4.13 1.04 15.42
N SER A 344 3.89 2.30 15.09
CA SER A 344 4.94 3.29 14.79
C SER A 344 4.49 4.69 15.17
N ASP A 345 5.43 5.64 15.18
CA ASP A 345 5.19 7.08 15.32
C ASP A 345 6.03 7.82 14.28
N ASP A 346 5.41 8.73 13.54
CA ASP A 346 6.13 9.71 12.72
C ASP A 346 6.22 11.02 13.49
N GLY A 347 7.42 11.33 13.98
CA GLY A 347 7.69 12.48 14.85
C GLY A 347 9.14 12.64 15.31
N ALA A 348 10.08 11.85 14.78
CA ALA A 348 11.52 12.00 15.07
C ALA A 348 12.13 13.10 14.17
N PRO A 349 12.89 14.07 14.72
CA PRO A 349 14.05 13.77 15.56
C PRO A 349 14.11 14.53 16.89
N GLU A 350 15.04 14.07 17.72
CA GLU A 350 15.51 14.56 19.02
C GLU A 350 15.67 16.09 19.12
N THR A 351 14.57 16.81 19.20
CA THR A 351 14.59 18.27 19.31
C THR A 351 13.75 18.70 20.51
N SER A 352 14.23 19.74 21.19
CA SER A 352 13.47 20.40 22.26
C SER A 352 12.32 21.25 21.72
N GLN A 353 12.05 21.19 20.41
CA GLN A 353 11.00 21.95 19.74
C GLN A 353 9.69 21.17 19.78
N MET A 354 8.56 21.88 19.68
CA MET A 354 7.28 21.22 19.49
C MET A 354 7.30 20.48 18.16
N THR A 355 7.29 19.16 18.20
CA THR A 355 7.17 18.30 17.03
C THR A 355 5.77 17.71 17.00
N MET A 356 5.27 17.48 15.80
CA MET A 356 4.04 16.72 15.62
C MET A 356 4.40 15.24 15.69
N SER A 357 3.77 14.51 16.59
CA SER A 357 3.87 13.07 16.74
C SER A 357 2.59 12.43 16.19
N ILE A 358 2.75 11.53 15.24
CA ILE A 358 1.68 10.81 14.56
C ILE A 358 1.88 9.32 14.77
N GLY A 359 1.19 8.77 15.78
CA GLY A 359 1.14 7.34 16.02
C GLY A 359 0.25 6.62 15.02
N SER A 360 0.67 5.45 14.56
CA SER A 360 -0.12 4.65 13.62
C SER A 360 0.00 3.14 13.84
N LEU A 361 -0.98 2.41 13.33
CA LEU A 361 -1.01 0.95 13.23
C LEU A 361 -1.04 0.53 11.76
N THR A 362 -0.29 -0.49 11.43
CA THR A 362 -0.25 -1.11 10.11
C THR A 362 -0.48 -2.61 10.24
N MET A 363 -1.45 -3.16 9.50
CA MET A 363 -1.80 -4.58 9.57
C MET A 363 -0.95 -5.40 8.60
N TRP A 364 -0.26 -6.43 9.11
CA TRP A 364 0.62 -7.27 8.29
C TRP A 364 -0.09 -8.27 7.40
N ASN A 365 -1.32 -8.64 7.76
CA ASN A 365 -2.13 -9.61 7.04
C ASN A 365 -2.61 -9.13 5.66
N LEU A 366 -2.02 -8.08 5.09
CA LEU A 366 -2.33 -7.59 3.74
C LEU A 366 -1.22 -7.93 2.73
N GLY A 367 -0.25 -8.75 3.12
CA GLY A 367 0.81 -9.25 2.25
C GLY A 367 1.69 -8.12 1.70
N ASP A 368 1.80 -8.03 0.38
CA ASP A 368 2.58 -7.02 -0.35
C ASP A 368 2.14 -5.57 -0.06
N ARG A 369 0.92 -5.39 0.48
CA ARG A 369 0.36 -4.08 0.84
C ARG A 369 0.71 -3.63 2.25
N VAL A 370 1.53 -4.39 2.98
CA VAL A 370 2.03 -3.99 4.32
C VAL A 370 2.60 -2.59 4.35
N ARG A 371 3.32 -2.19 3.29
CA ARG A 371 3.94 -0.86 3.20
C ARG A 371 3.07 0.16 2.45
N SER A 372 1.82 -0.17 2.13
CA SER A 372 0.94 0.78 1.44
C SER A 372 0.41 1.81 2.43
N SER A 373 0.49 3.08 2.04
CA SER A 373 -0.13 4.20 2.75
C SER A 373 -1.64 4.05 2.92
N ASP A 374 -2.28 3.20 2.10
CA ASP A 374 -3.74 2.97 2.15
C ASP A 374 -4.19 2.18 3.38
N PHE A 375 -3.26 1.50 4.08
CA PHE A 375 -3.56 0.62 5.21
C PHE A 375 -2.80 1.00 6.49
N GLN A 376 -2.43 2.28 6.58
CA GLN A 376 -1.90 2.90 7.78
C GLN A 376 -3.04 3.57 8.56
N TYR A 377 -3.29 3.11 9.77
CA TYR A 377 -4.40 3.54 10.62
C TYR A 377 -3.89 4.48 11.71
N LEU A 378 -4.37 5.72 11.72
CA LEU A 378 -3.95 6.71 12.71
C LEU A 378 -4.43 6.35 14.12
N LEU A 379 -3.49 6.23 15.04
CA LEU A 379 -3.72 5.97 16.47
C LEU A 379 -3.80 7.28 17.24
N HIS A 380 -2.84 8.18 17.05
CA HIS A 380 -2.85 9.51 17.64
C HIS A 380 -2.21 10.55 16.71
N CYS A 381 -2.53 11.82 16.96
CA CYS A 381 -1.87 12.96 16.36
C CYS A 381 -1.79 14.04 17.44
N VAL A 382 -0.58 14.35 17.89
CA VAL A 382 -0.35 15.27 19.01
C VAL A 382 0.85 16.17 18.74
N SER A 383 0.76 17.44 19.13
CA SER A 383 1.85 18.40 18.96
C SER A 383 2.46 18.75 20.32
N LEU A 384 3.50 18.02 20.72
CA LEU A 384 4.17 18.15 22.01
C LEU A 384 5.68 17.98 21.84
N GLY A 385 6.45 18.44 22.82
CA GLY A 385 7.86 18.06 22.91
C GLY A 385 8.00 16.57 23.24
N GLU A 386 9.06 15.94 22.75
CA GLU A 386 9.30 14.49 22.90
C GLU A 386 9.34 14.01 24.37
N LYS A 387 9.87 14.86 25.26
CA LYS A 387 10.00 14.58 26.71
C LYS A 387 8.78 15.03 27.51
N HIS A 388 7.69 15.38 26.84
CA HIS A 388 6.48 15.85 27.51
C HIS A 388 5.75 14.66 28.14
N GLU A 389 5.40 14.78 29.42
CA GLU A 389 4.77 13.73 30.23
C GLU A 389 3.49 13.17 29.57
N VAL A 390 2.70 14.03 28.93
CA VAL A 390 1.49 13.61 28.19
C VAL A 390 1.80 12.60 27.08
N LEU A 391 2.91 12.73 26.37
CA LEU A 391 3.30 11.78 25.33
C LEU A 391 3.76 10.44 25.95
N GLU A 392 4.46 10.49 27.08
CA GLU A 392 4.85 9.30 27.84
C GLU A 392 3.63 8.54 28.37
N ASN A 393 2.68 9.25 28.96
CA ASN A 393 1.42 8.68 29.44
C ASN A 393 0.58 8.09 28.31
N LEU A 394 0.55 8.76 27.16
CA LEU A 394 -0.14 8.29 25.96
C LEU A 394 0.43 6.96 25.47
N TRP A 395 1.76 6.88 25.31
CA TRP A 395 2.44 5.66 24.90
C TRP A 395 2.30 4.55 25.92
N LYS A 396 2.38 4.87 27.22
CA LYS A 396 2.10 3.92 28.29
C LYS A 396 0.71 3.32 28.16
N GLN A 397 -0.33 4.15 27.98
CA GLN A 397 -1.69 3.67 27.77
C GLN A 397 -1.77 2.72 26.56
N HIS A 398 -1.20 3.12 25.43
CA HIS A 398 -1.18 2.28 24.23
C HIS A 398 -0.51 0.93 24.49
N THR A 399 0.62 0.91 25.20
CA THR A 399 1.36 -0.33 25.49
C THR A 399 0.67 -1.23 26.49
N ASP A 400 0.00 -0.66 27.49
CA ASP A 400 -0.78 -1.42 28.47
C ASP A 400 -1.98 -2.08 27.76
N GLU A 401 -2.65 -1.37 26.85
CA GLU A 401 -3.73 -1.94 26.02
C GLU A 401 -3.22 -3.01 25.03
N MET A 402 -2.08 -2.80 24.37
CA MET A 402 -1.47 -3.81 23.48
C MET A 402 -1.16 -5.11 24.24
N ALA A 403 -0.57 -5.00 25.44
CA ALA A 403 -0.24 -6.15 26.27
C ALA A 403 -1.50 -6.91 26.72
N LEU A 404 -2.58 -6.20 27.03
CA LEU A 404 -3.87 -6.80 27.34
C LEU A 404 -4.44 -7.56 26.13
N LEU A 405 -4.35 -7.00 24.92
CA LEU A 405 -4.98 -7.57 23.73
C LEU A 405 -4.26 -8.84 23.25
N GLU A 406 -2.93 -8.83 23.23
CA GLU A 406 -2.13 -9.95 22.70
C GLU A 406 -2.23 -11.24 23.53
N GLY A 407 -2.50 -11.13 24.83
CA GLY A 407 -2.72 -12.29 25.71
C GLY A 407 -4.10 -12.92 25.61
N ASN A 408 -5.01 -12.37 24.79
CA ASN A 408 -6.43 -12.71 24.82
C ASN A 408 -7.01 -13.08 23.45
N ILE A 409 -8.05 -13.92 23.49
CA ILE A 409 -8.88 -14.20 22.31
C ILE A 409 -10.00 -13.17 22.28
N ILE A 410 -10.06 -12.38 21.21
CA ILE A 410 -11.13 -11.40 20.98
C ILE A 410 -12.15 -11.96 20.00
N THR A 411 -13.42 -11.57 20.13
CA THR A 411 -14.47 -11.98 19.18
C THR A 411 -14.87 -10.79 18.33
N VAL A 412 -14.67 -10.88 17.02
CA VAL A 412 -15.01 -9.83 16.05
C VAL A 412 -15.76 -10.46 14.88
N CYS A 413 -16.91 -9.90 14.48
CA CYS A 413 -17.77 -10.47 13.44
C CYS A 413 -18.12 -11.96 13.68
N GLY A 414 -18.28 -12.37 14.95
CA GLY A 414 -18.54 -13.77 15.33
C GLY A 414 -17.34 -14.72 15.19
N LYS A 415 -16.18 -14.22 14.77
CA LYS A 415 -14.94 -14.99 14.66
C LYS A 415 -14.05 -14.77 15.89
N LYS A 416 -13.43 -15.84 16.37
CA LYS A 416 -12.37 -15.79 17.37
C LYS A 416 -11.08 -15.35 16.69
N CYS A 417 -10.54 -14.22 17.12
CA CYS A 417 -9.32 -13.65 16.59
C CYS A 417 -8.28 -13.53 17.71
N THR A 418 -7.02 -13.65 17.34
CA THR A 418 -5.88 -13.34 18.22
C THR A 418 -5.06 -12.24 17.56
N VAL A 419 -4.30 -11.51 18.36
CA VAL A 419 -3.50 -10.39 17.86
C VAL A 419 -2.07 -10.47 18.35
N GLU A 420 -1.13 -9.97 17.56
CA GLU A 420 0.28 -9.84 17.89
C GLU A 420 0.77 -8.45 17.50
N PHE A 421 1.55 -7.81 18.38
CA PHE A 421 2.12 -6.49 18.11
C PHE A 421 3.61 -6.53 17.78
N GLN A 422 3.99 -5.81 16.74
CA GLN A 422 5.36 -5.67 16.27
C GLN A 422 5.79 -4.19 16.27
N PRO A 423 6.98 -3.85 16.80
CA PRO A 423 7.48 -2.48 16.71
C PRO A 423 7.82 -2.10 15.26
N SER A 424 7.80 -0.80 14.95
CA SER A 424 8.39 -0.28 13.71
C SER A 424 9.84 -0.71 13.57
N THR A 425 10.28 -0.87 12.32
CA THR A 425 11.65 -1.21 11.96
C THR A 425 12.56 0.00 11.80
N ASP A 426 11.99 1.21 11.77
CA ASP A 426 12.76 2.45 11.69
C ASP A 426 13.68 2.60 12.91
N MET A 427 14.99 2.69 12.66
CA MET A 427 16.01 2.70 13.72
C MET A 427 15.98 3.95 14.62
N CYS A 428 15.61 5.11 14.06
CA CYS A 428 15.51 6.35 14.81
C CYS A 428 14.32 6.29 15.77
N TRP A 429 13.18 5.85 15.26
CA TRP A 429 12.00 5.58 16.05
C TRP A 429 12.25 4.50 17.09
N GLN A 430 12.96 3.41 16.76
CA GLN A 430 13.28 2.34 17.73
C GLN A 430 14.17 2.84 18.88
N SER A 431 15.16 3.68 18.58
CA SER A 431 16.00 4.29 19.63
C SER A 431 15.13 5.14 20.56
N TRP A 432 14.24 5.95 20.01
CA TRP A 432 13.29 6.74 20.78
C TRP A 432 12.30 5.88 21.60
N ALA A 433 11.68 4.90 20.95
CA ALA A 433 10.68 4.00 21.53
C ALA A 433 11.28 3.15 22.66
N ASN A 434 12.54 2.76 22.52
CA ASN A 434 13.25 2.07 23.59
C ASN A 434 13.83 2.99 24.64
N ASN A 435 13.80 4.31 24.48
CA ASN A 435 14.48 5.24 25.37
C ASN A 435 16.00 5.03 25.40
N GLU A 436 16.59 4.85 24.22
CA GLU A 436 18.02 4.67 23.98
C GLU A 436 18.64 5.89 23.30
N LEU A 437 19.97 5.95 23.28
CA LEU A 437 20.72 6.90 22.47
C LEU A 437 20.49 6.67 20.96
N ASN A 438 20.58 7.73 20.16
CA ASN A 438 20.54 7.63 18.70
C ASN A 438 21.73 6.86 18.09
N GLN A 439 21.75 6.82 16.76
CA GLN A 439 22.78 6.17 15.97
C GLN A 439 24.11 6.92 15.87
N ALA A 440 24.16 8.18 16.30
CA ALA A 440 25.41 8.94 16.36
C ALA A 440 26.27 8.55 17.57
N ALA A 441 25.74 7.76 18.52
CA ALA A 441 26.45 7.30 19.71
C ALA A 441 27.61 6.32 19.41
N THR A 442 28.43 6.05 20.43
CA THR A 442 29.56 5.08 20.37
C THR A 442 29.12 3.67 19.97
N TYR A 443 27.89 3.30 20.36
CA TYR A 443 27.23 2.08 19.95
C TYR A 443 26.08 2.49 19.02
N PRO A 444 26.21 2.40 17.69
CA PRO A 444 25.24 3.02 16.78
C PRO A 444 23.94 2.21 16.59
N SER A 445 23.96 0.90 16.84
CA SER A 445 22.83 0.02 16.51
C SER A 445 21.88 -0.18 17.70
N PRO A 446 20.56 0.05 17.55
CA PRO A 446 19.55 -0.32 18.55
C PRO A 446 19.30 -1.84 18.61
N TYR A 447 19.73 -2.59 17.59
CA TYR A 447 19.46 -4.02 17.48
C TYR A 447 20.41 -4.88 18.28
N ALA A 448 21.66 -4.44 18.44
CA ALA A 448 22.72 -5.23 19.04
C ALA A 448 23.87 -4.35 19.54
N ASN A 449 24.73 -4.90 20.38
CA ASN A 449 25.89 -4.24 21.00
C ASN A 449 27.07 -3.97 20.03
N ILE A 450 26.77 -3.39 18.87
CA ILE A 450 27.76 -2.99 17.87
C ILE A 450 28.49 -1.75 18.38
N HIS A 451 29.82 -1.80 18.44
CA HIS A 451 30.67 -0.66 18.79
C HIS A 451 31.20 -0.01 17.49
N LYS A 452 31.35 1.32 17.45
CA LYS A 452 31.90 2.02 16.26
C LYS A 452 33.25 1.45 15.80
N GLY A 453 34.10 1.02 16.72
CA GLY A 453 35.39 0.39 16.41
C GLY A 453 35.27 -1.02 15.78
N SER A 454 34.14 -1.71 15.95
CA SER A 454 33.89 -3.03 15.33
C SER A 454 32.96 -2.94 14.11
N PHE A 455 32.59 -1.74 13.68
CA PHE A 455 31.65 -1.51 12.58
C PHE A 455 32.12 -2.08 11.23
N CYS A 456 33.43 -2.17 11.01
CA CYS A 456 34.02 -2.71 9.77
C CYS A 456 34.23 -4.24 9.80
N THR A 457 33.68 -4.94 10.80
CA THR A 457 33.82 -6.40 10.90
C THR A 457 32.98 -7.08 9.82
N MET A 458 33.65 -7.63 8.81
CA MET A 458 33.00 -8.39 7.74
C MET A 458 32.63 -9.79 8.20
N GLY A 459 31.47 -10.27 7.76
CA GLY A 459 30.98 -11.63 8.08
C GLY A 459 30.54 -11.83 9.53
N GLY A 460 30.38 -10.75 10.30
CA GLY A 460 29.85 -10.84 11.65
C GLY A 460 28.37 -11.19 11.68
N SER A 461 27.93 -11.84 12.76
CA SER A 461 26.53 -12.20 12.98
C SER A 461 25.94 -11.51 14.21
N ILE A 462 24.64 -11.22 14.14
CA ILE A 462 23.84 -10.78 15.28
C ILE A 462 23.03 -11.98 15.80
N GLY A 463 23.20 -12.32 17.07
CA GLY A 463 22.40 -13.38 17.67
C GLY A 463 22.79 -13.74 19.11
N CYS A 464 22.03 -14.67 19.70
CA CYS A 464 22.21 -15.07 21.08
C CYS A 464 23.28 -16.18 21.26
N SER A 465 23.71 -16.86 20.20
CA SER A 465 24.69 -17.97 20.26
C SER A 465 26.06 -17.50 20.74
N PRO A 466 26.79 -18.21 21.61
CA PRO A 466 28.15 -17.82 22.03
C PRO A 466 29.11 -17.48 20.90
N THR A 467 28.87 -18.00 19.70
CA THR A 467 29.66 -17.74 18.48
C THR A 467 29.31 -16.45 17.75
N ASP A 468 28.19 -15.80 18.09
CA ASP A 468 27.73 -14.58 17.41
C ASP A 468 28.58 -13.37 17.78
N THR A 469 28.90 -12.56 16.77
CA THR A 469 29.78 -11.38 16.91
C THR A 469 29.15 -10.30 17.77
N TRP A 470 27.85 -10.05 17.58
CA TRP A 470 27.10 -9.05 18.32
C TRP A 470 25.85 -9.65 18.95
N LYS A 471 25.53 -9.16 20.14
CA LYS A 471 24.41 -9.61 20.97
C LYS A 471 23.26 -8.64 20.91
N PRO A 472 22.03 -9.11 20.63
CA PRO A 472 20.84 -8.31 20.79
C PRO A 472 20.65 -7.84 22.22
N TYR A 473 20.04 -6.68 22.39
CA TYR A 473 19.63 -6.17 23.71
C TYR A 473 18.30 -6.80 24.13
N SER A 474 18.27 -7.43 25.30
CA SER A 474 17.02 -7.84 25.95
C SER A 474 16.46 -6.75 26.87
N ASN A 475 15.18 -6.81 27.20
CA ASN A 475 14.56 -5.93 28.18
C ASN A 475 15.19 -6.04 29.57
N ALA A 476 15.72 -7.23 29.91
CA ALA A 476 16.49 -7.43 31.13
C ALA A 476 17.78 -6.59 31.09
N ASP A 477 18.53 -6.66 29.99
CA ASP A 477 19.75 -5.86 29.78
C ASP A 477 19.44 -4.36 29.85
N ARG A 478 18.41 -3.92 29.09
CA ARG A 478 17.95 -2.51 29.11
C ARG A 478 17.60 -2.06 30.52
N SER A 479 16.87 -2.88 31.28
CA SER A 479 16.49 -2.56 32.66
C SER A 479 17.69 -2.47 33.60
N GLU A 480 18.67 -3.34 33.44
CA GLU A 480 19.92 -3.31 34.23
C GLU A 480 20.75 -2.07 33.89
N ASP A 481 20.90 -1.78 32.61
CA ASP A 481 21.63 -0.63 32.09
C ASP A 481 21.03 0.70 32.55
N ALA A 482 19.70 0.83 32.51
CA ALA A 482 19.00 2.01 33.05
C ALA A 482 19.31 2.20 34.55
N LYS A 483 19.35 1.11 35.33
CA LYS A 483 19.70 1.15 36.77
C LYS A 483 21.15 1.55 36.99
N LYS A 484 22.09 1.03 36.18
CA LYS A 484 23.52 1.40 36.23
C LYS A 484 23.69 2.89 35.97
N VAL A 485 23.06 3.42 34.94
CA VAL A 485 23.09 4.84 34.58
C VAL A 485 22.47 5.71 35.68
N ALA A 486 21.31 5.33 36.22
CA ALA A 486 20.68 6.08 37.32
C ALA A 486 21.55 6.09 38.58
N LYS A 487 22.17 4.95 38.93
CA LYS A 487 23.10 4.84 40.06
C LYS A 487 24.36 5.68 39.84
N PHE A 488 24.90 5.72 38.63
CA PHE A 488 26.02 6.61 38.31
C PHE A 488 25.60 8.08 38.46
N MET A 489 24.46 8.47 37.90
CA MET A 489 23.97 9.85 37.95
C MET A 489 23.70 10.36 39.36
N SER A 490 23.35 9.49 40.33
CA SER A 490 23.23 9.89 41.73
C SER A 490 24.57 10.21 42.41
N THR A 491 25.69 9.72 41.87
CA THR A 491 27.04 10.06 42.34
C THR A 491 27.59 11.35 41.71
N VAL A 492 26.97 11.83 40.63
CA VAL A 492 27.38 13.06 39.94
C VAL A 492 26.97 14.27 40.78
N LYS A 493 27.93 15.16 41.07
CA LYS A 493 27.70 16.38 41.87
C LYS A 493 26.53 17.19 41.31
N SER A 494 25.56 17.50 42.16
CA SER A 494 24.34 18.24 41.80
C SER A 494 24.62 19.67 41.32
N THR A 495 25.73 20.27 41.76
CA THR A 495 26.19 21.62 41.42
C THR A 495 26.72 21.78 40.00
N LEU A 496 26.90 20.68 39.25
CA LEU A 496 27.32 20.74 37.86
C LEU A 496 26.21 21.28 36.96
N THR A 497 26.59 21.92 35.85
CA THR A 497 25.64 22.32 34.81
C THR A 497 25.00 21.09 34.15
N GLU A 498 23.79 21.23 33.60
CA GLU A 498 23.11 20.14 32.90
C GLU A 498 23.92 19.62 31.70
N LYS A 499 24.63 20.50 30.99
CA LYS A 499 25.55 20.10 29.93
C LYS A 499 26.67 19.20 30.46
N SER A 500 27.35 19.60 31.54
CA SER A 500 28.42 18.80 32.12
C SER A 500 27.92 17.47 32.71
N LYS A 501 26.71 17.44 33.28
CA LYS A 501 26.06 16.21 33.71
C LYS A 501 25.78 15.28 32.52
N HIS A 502 25.26 15.85 31.43
CA HIS A 502 24.99 15.12 30.20
C HIS A 502 26.28 14.54 29.59
N ASP A 503 27.34 15.33 29.47
CA ASP A 503 28.64 14.87 28.92
C ASP A 503 29.19 13.70 29.76
N LYS A 504 29.13 13.80 31.09
CA LYS A 504 29.52 12.70 32.00
C LYS A 504 28.65 11.46 31.85
N LYS A 505 27.33 11.64 31.67
CA LYS A 505 26.41 10.53 31.41
C LYS A 505 26.80 9.80 30.13
N LEU A 506 27.01 10.54 29.04
CA LEU A 506 27.39 9.96 27.74
C LEU A 506 28.75 9.24 27.80
N ALA A 507 29.74 9.82 28.47
CA ALA A 507 31.05 9.18 28.66
C ALA A 507 30.93 7.86 29.42
N TYR A 508 30.23 7.85 30.56
CA TYR A 508 29.98 6.63 31.34
C TYR A 508 29.25 5.57 30.51
N MET A 509 28.21 5.96 29.78
CA MET A 509 27.47 5.06 28.91
C MET A 509 28.35 4.44 27.83
N ALA A 510 29.18 5.25 27.16
CA ALA A 510 30.11 4.79 26.14
C ALA A 510 31.17 3.82 26.69
N GLU A 511 31.76 4.11 27.86
CA GLU A 511 32.76 3.27 28.51
C GLU A 511 32.21 1.89 28.92
N ASN A 512 30.91 1.79 29.19
CA ASN A 512 30.27 0.58 29.71
C ASN A 512 29.42 -0.17 28.68
N GLY A 513 29.39 0.26 27.42
CA GLY A 513 28.58 -0.40 26.39
C GLY A 513 27.07 -0.15 26.47
N ILE A 514 26.68 0.91 27.18
CA ILE A 514 25.27 1.19 27.51
C ILE A 514 24.67 2.15 26.50
N ARG A 515 23.47 1.81 26.00
CA ARG A 515 22.64 2.72 25.19
C ARG A 515 21.45 3.30 25.94
N GLN A 516 21.08 2.70 27.06
CA GLN A 516 19.81 2.97 27.74
C GLN A 516 19.78 4.30 28.51
N LEU A 517 18.80 5.16 28.20
CA LEU A 517 18.58 6.44 28.90
C LEU A 517 17.58 6.34 30.05
N GLY A 518 16.65 5.38 29.99
CA GLY A 518 15.60 5.07 30.98
C GLY A 518 14.83 3.81 30.57
N PRO A 519 13.68 3.44 31.16
CA PRO A 519 12.94 2.26 30.70
C PRO A 519 12.38 2.43 29.26
N PRO A 520 12.20 1.34 28.49
CA PRO A 520 11.55 1.39 27.17
C PRO A 520 10.13 1.93 27.23
N ARG A 521 9.79 2.90 26.36
CA ARG A 521 8.42 3.45 26.24
C ARG A 521 7.44 2.40 25.77
N ILE A 522 7.92 1.45 24.97
CA ILE A 522 7.13 0.37 24.39
C ILE A 522 7.13 -0.92 25.23
N GLY A 523 7.68 -0.87 26.45
CA GLY A 523 7.68 -1.99 27.39
C GLY A 523 8.21 -3.30 26.80
N GLN A 524 7.46 -4.39 26.99
CA GLN A 524 7.87 -5.73 26.58
C GLN A 524 8.10 -5.89 25.06
N PHE A 525 7.53 -5.00 24.24
CA PHE A 525 7.63 -5.08 22.79
C PHE A 525 9.02 -4.70 22.24
N ALA A 526 9.88 -4.09 23.06
CA ALA A 526 11.25 -3.75 22.68
C ALA A 526 12.10 -4.98 22.29
N ASP A 527 11.84 -6.17 22.85
CA ASP A 527 12.56 -7.41 22.54
C ASP A 527 12.27 -7.97 21.15
N ARG A 528 11.19 -7.49 20.52
CA ARG A 528 10.75 -7.90 19.19
C ARG A 528 11.37 -7.08 18.07
N GLN A 529 12.18 -6.09 18.40
CA GLN A 529 12.87 -5.31 17.39
C GLN A 529 13.79 -6.18 16.56
N ARG A 530 13.68 -6.01 15.25
CA ARG A 530 14.51 -6.69 14.26
C ARG A 530 14.96 -5.67 13.22
N PRO A 531 16.18 -5.80 12.69
CA PRO A 531 16.59 -5.02 11.53
C PRO A 531 15.71 -5.37 10.34
N GLU A 532 15.21 -4.34 9.65
CA GLU A 532 14.53 -4.56 8.37
C GLU A 532 15.57 -4.70 7.26
N PRO A 533 15.46 -5.76 6.44
CA PRO A 533 16.38 -5.97 5.32
C PRO A 533 16.50 -4.76 4.40
N LEU A 534 15.40 -4.02 4.19
CA LEU A 534 15.39 -2.81 3.36
C LEU A 534 16.32 -1.72 3.92
N HIS A 535 16.33 -1.48 5.23
CA HIS A 535 17.23 -0.48 5.81
C HIS A 535 18.69 -0.92 5.67
N CYS A 536 18.99 -2.21 5.84
CA CYS A 536 20.32 -2.75 5.56
C CYS A 536 20.71 -2.59 4.07
N GLU A 537 19.77 -2.83 3.15
CA GLU A 537 19.97 -2.62 1.72
C GLU A 537 20.18 -1.14 1.37
N ILE A 538 19.36 -0.24 1.89
CA ILE A 538 19.49 1.22 1.69
C ILE A 538 20.85 1.70 2.21
N ASN A 539 21.26 1.26 3.40
CA ASN A 539 22.56 1.61 3.97
C ASN A 539 23.72 1.06 3.11
N ALA A 540 23.59 -0.16 2.60
CA ALA A 540 24.57 -0.74 1.68
C ALA A 540 24.66 0.06 0.37
N TRP A 541 23.53 0.43 -0.23
CA TRP A 541 23.48 1.28 -1.41
C TRP A 541 24.08 2.66 -1.15
N GLN A 542 23.79 3.28 -0.01
CA GLN A 542 24.38 4.55 0.38
C GLN A 542 25.90 4.46 0.53
N GLN A 543 26.42 3.38 1.11
CA GLN A 543 27.85 3.14 1.21
C GLN A 543 28.49 2.96 -0.18
N ILE A 544 27.89 2.15 -1.05
CA ILE A 544 28.36 1.96 -2.43
C ILE A 544 28.38 3.29 -3.19
N LEU A 545 27.30 4.08 -3.10
CA LEU A 545 27.22 5.40 -3.72
C LEU A 545 28.29 6.36 -3.18
N SER A 546 28.57 6.31 -1.88
CA SER A 546 29.62 7.14 -1.25
C SER A 546 31.02 6.76 -1.77
N ILE A 547 31.30 5.47 -1.93
CA ILE A 547 32.57 4.97 -2.49
C ILE A 547 32.71 5.40 -3.96
N ILE A 548 31.64 5.23 -4.75
CA ILE A 548 31.61 5.66 -6.16
C ILE A 548 31.85 7.17 -6.23
N TYR A 549 31.12 7.97 -5.46
CA TYR A 549 31.28 9.42 -5.40
C TYR A 549 32.72 9.82 -5.10
N LEU A 550 33.32 9.28 -4.03
CA LEU A 550 34.70 9.58 -3.66
C LEU A 550 35.69 9.26 -4.77
N GLU A 551 35.46 8.17 -5.50
CA GLU A 551 36.35 7.74 -6.57
C GLU A 551 36.20 8.58 -7.84
N PHE A 552 34.99 9.04 -8.17
CA PHE A 552 34.76 10.00 -9.24
C PHE A 552 35.35 11.38 -8.91
N VAL A 553 35.26 11.84 -7.66
CA VAL A 553 35.90 13.08 -7.21
C VAL A 553 37.42 12.99 -7.29
N LYS A 554 38.03 11.89 -6.82
CA LYS A 554 39.48 11.67 -6.93
C LYS A 554 40.00 11.67 -8.37
N ARG A 555 39.16 11.29 -9.33
CA ARG A 555 39.49 11.23 -10.76
C ARG A 555 39.14 12.51 -11.51
N ASP A 556 38.65 13.54 -10.82
CA ASP A 556 38.17 14.79 -11.42
C ASP A 556 37.04 14.56 -12.46
N MET A 557 36.18 13.57 -12.19
CA MET A 557 35.09 13.14 -13.08
C MET A 557 33.70 13.45 -12.49
N PHE A 558 33.59 14.41 -11.56
CA PHE A 558 32.34 14.69 -10.86
C PHE A 558 31.16 15.00 -11.81
N ASP A 559 31.41 15.73 -12.90
CA ASP A 559 30.38 16.02 -13.91
C ASP A 559 29.80 14.77 -14.58
N VAL A 560 30.60 13.71 -14.71
CA VAL A 560 30.16 12.42 -15.28
C VAL A 560 29.26 11.70 -14.28
N PHE A 561 29.62 11.71 -13.00
CA PHE A 561 28.81 11.14 -11.92
C PHE A 561 27.41 11.75 -11.87
N VAL A 562 27.32 13.10 -11.89
CA VAL A 562 26.04 13.82 -11.89
C VAL A 562 25.20 13.50 -13.13
N LYS A 563 25.82 13.42 -14.32
CA LYS A 563 25.13 13.08 -15.58
C LYS A 563 24.59 11.65 -15.59
N VAL A 564 25.30 10.70 -15.00
CA VAL A 564 24.86 9.30 -14.91
C VAL A 564 23.70 9.15 -13.93
N LEU A 565 23.78 9.77 -12.75
CA LEU A 565 22.67 9.78 -11.78
C LEU A 565 21.42 10.43 -12.37
N GLY A 566 21.55 11.58 -13.03
CA GLY A 566 20.41 12.30 -13.63
C GLY A 566 19.74 11.58 -14.81
N ARG A 567 20.39 10.60 -15.42
CA ARG A 567 19.82 9.77 -16.51
C ARG A 567 19.19 8.48 -16.02
N SER A 568 19.44 8.11 -14.77
CA SER A 568 18.97 6.85 -14.24
C SER A 568 17.54 6.97 -13.70
N GLN A 569 16.63 6.10 -14.13
CA GLN A 569 15.30 5.91 -13.53
C GLN A 569 15.39 5.21 -12.16
N PHE A 570 16.53 5.27 -11.47
CA PHE A 570 16.61 4.81 -10.09
C PHE A 570 15.76 5.74 -9.25
N TYR A 571 14.59 5.24 -8.82
CA TYR A 571 13.85 5.75 -7.67
C TYR A 571 14.71 5.53 -6.42
N LEU A 572 15.83 6.22 -6.32
CA LEU A 572 16.46 6.49 -5.03
C LEU A 572 15.48 7.40 -4.28
N PRO A 573 15.12 7.09 -3.02
CA PRO A 573 14.39 8.03 -2.19
C PRO A 573 15.13 9.36 -2.25
N PHE A 574 14.44 10.45 -2.59
CA PHE A 574 15.01 11.81 -2.67
C PHE A 574 15.86 12.19 -1.44
N TYR A 575 15.62 11.53 -0.30
CA TYR A 575 16.39 11.63 0.93
C TYR A 575 17.89 11.30 0.77
N THR A 576 18.25 10.35 -0.09
CA THR A 576 19.65 9.92 -0.27
C THR A 576 20.48 10.94 -1.05
N LEU A 577 19.86 11.69 -1.97
CA LEU A 577 20.56 12.75 -2.72
C LEU A 577 20.84 13.99 -1.85
N TYR A 578 19.95 14.29 -0.90
CA TYR A 578 20.05 15.47 -0.04
C TYR A 578 21.11 15.35 1.08
N GLN A 579 21.58 14.14 1.38
CA GLN A 579 22.69 13.92 2.33
C GLN A 579 24.06 13.77 1.66
N ILE A 580 24.11 13.57 0.34
CA ILE A 580 25.35 13.45 -0.44
C ILE A 580 25.79 14.82 -0.98
N LEU A 581 24.86 15.74 -1.21
CA LEU A 581 25.10 17.17 -1.43
C LEU A 581 25.18 17.91 -0.08
#